data_AF-A0AAW1C715-F1
#
_entry.id   AF-A0AAW1C715-F1
#
_cell.length_a   1.000
_cell.length_b   1.000
_cell.length_c   1.000
_cell.angle_alpha   90.00
_cell.angle_beta   90.00
_cell.angle_gamma   90.00
#
_symmetry.space_group_name_H-M   'P 1'
#
loop_
_entity.id
_entity.type
_entity.pdbx_description
1 polymer ?
#
loop_
_entity_poly.entity_id
_entity_poly.type
_entity_poly.pdbx_seq_one_letter_code
_entity_poly.pdbx_strand_id
1 'polypeptide(L)'
;MSQEDNQLKLVPVTPGRDMVHHLLSVSTADGTDENISETSVAGFIVVTGVDLERQVFTVLSPAPRPLPKNFLLIMDIRFMDLK
;
A
#
# COMPACT_ATOMS: atom_id res chain seq x y z
N MET A 1 -4.60 8.99 33.12
CA MET A 1 -4.62 8.01 32.02
C MET A 1 -3.81 8.61 30.89
N SER A 2 -2.63 8.07 30.64
CA SER A 2 -1.79 8.46 29.52
C SER A 2 -2.60 8.29 28.24
N GLN A 3 -2.64 9.30 27.38
CA GLN A 3 -3.23 9.16 26.04
C GLN A 3 -2.45 8.06 25.34
N GLU A 4 -3.08 6.93 25.02
CA GLU A 4 -2.44 5.92 24.18
C GLU A 4 -2.14 6.57 22.83
N ASP A 5 -0.84 6.64 22.51
CA ASP A 5 -0.35 7.30 21.31
C ASP A 5 -0.68 6.42 20.09
N ASN A 6 -1.88 6.62 19.54
CA ASN A 6 -2.43 5.81 18.45
C ASN A 6 -1.93 6.25 17.05
N GLN A 7 -0.95 7.14 16.98
CA GLN A 7 -0.47 7.67 15.70
C GLN A 7 0.15 6.61 14.79
N LEU A 8 0.76 5.57 15.35
CA LEU A 8 1.41 4.48 14.61
C LEU A 8 0.56 3.22 14.48
N LYS A 9 -0.71 3.29 14.92
CA LYS A 9 -1.61 2.14 14.87
C LYS A 9 -1.94 1.81 13.42
N LEU A 10 -1.61 0.59 13.01
CA LEU A 10 -1.99 0.07 11.69
C LEU A 10 -3.51 -0.10 11.62
N VAL A 11 -4.10 0.38 10.53
CA VAL A 11 -5.53 0.28 10.26
C VAL A 11 -5.73 -0.43 8.92
N PRO A 12 -6.54 -1.50 8.87
CA PRO A 12 -6.87 -2.14 7.60
C PRO A 12 -7.66 -1.16 6.73
N VAL A 13 -7.22 -1.00 5.48
CA VAL A 13 -7.88 -0.14 4.50
C VAL A 13 -8.75 -0.99 3.60
N THR A 14 -10.03 -0.66 3.49
CA THR A 14 -10.93 -1.31 2.54
C THR A 14 -10.61 -0.83 1.11
N PRO A 15 -10.34 -1.74 0.15
CA PRO A 15 -10.14 -1.38 -1.24
C PRO A 15 -11.27 -0.53 -1.82
N GLY A 16 -10.93 0.60 -2.45
CA GLY A 16 -11.89 1.54 -3.00
C GLY A 16 -11.37 2.30 -4.21
N ARG A 17 -12.27 2.95 -4.95
CA ARG A 17 -11.93 3.75 -6.14
C ARG A 17 -11.09 4.98 -5.80
N ASP A 18 -11.16 5.42 -4.54
CA ASP A 18 -10.36 6.50 -3.97
C ASP A 18 -8.87 6.17 -3.87
N MET A 19 -8.49 4.89 -3.94
CA MET A 19 -7.08 4.46 -3.97
C MET A 19 -6.37 4.77 -5.29
N VAL A 20 -7.09 5.13 -6.35
CA VAL A 20 -6.46 5.49 -7.62
C VAL A 20 -5.52 6.69 -7.40
N HIS A 21 -4.35 6.61 -8.02
CA HIS A 21 -3.22 7.52 -7.92
C HIS A 21 -2.48 7.51 -6.58
N HIS A 22 -2.90 6.75 -5.58
CA HIS A 22 -2.11 6.61 -4.36
C HIS A 22 -0.85 5.76 -4.60
N LEU A 23 0.24 6.20 -3.97
CA LEU A 23 1.44 5.41 -3.83
C LEU A 23 1.22 4.38 -2.71
N LEU A 24 1.61 3.13 -2.95
CA LEU A 24 1.65 2.07 -1.96
C LEU A 24 3.11 1.66 -1.73
N SER A 25 3.53 1.56 -0.48
CA SER A 25 4.81 0.95 -0.14
C SER A 25 4.65 -0.56 -0.03
N VAL A 26 5.65 -1.30 -0.52
CA VAL A 26 5.70 -2.76 -0.50
C VAL A 26 6.57 -3.19 0.67
N SER A 27 5.97 -3.50 1.82
CA SER A 27 6.69 -3.90 3.03
C SER A 27 7.37 -5.26 2.84
N THR A 28 8.56 -5.43 3.43
CA THR A 28 9.31 -6.70 3.41
C THR A 28 8.82 -7.70 4.44
N ALA A 29 7.81 -7.37 5.25
CA ALA A 29 7.28 -8.24 6.30
C ALA A 29 6.84 -9.60 5.74
N ASP A 30 7.00 -10.66 6.52
CA ASP A 30 6.56 -12.02 6.16
C ASP A 30 5.25 -12.41 6.86
N GLY A 31 4.83 -11.67 7.89
CA GLY A 31 3.60 -11.91 8.64
C GLY A 31 2.97 -10.66 9.24
N THR A 32 1.71 -10.78 9.68
CA THR A 32 0.96 -9.71 10.38
C THR A 32 1.34 -9.57 11.86
N ASP A 33 2.06 -10.55 12.39
CA ASP A 33 2.65 -10.56 13.72
C ASP A 33 3.93 -9.71 13.82
N GLU A 34 4.55 -9.40 12.67
CA GLU A 34 5.66 -8.47 12.60
C GLU A 34 5.21 -7.01 12.76
N ASN A 35 6.13 -6.17 13.24
CA ASN A 35 5.89 -4.74 13.35
C ASN A 35 6.01 -4.07 11.97
N ILE A 36 4.95 -4.17 11.15
CA ILE A 36 4.92 -3.69 9.76
C ILE A 36 5.31 -2.20 9.64
N SER A 37 5.06 -1.37 10.68
CA SER A 37 5.43 0.05 10.68
C SER A 37 6.94 0.30 10.82
N GLU A 38 7.69 -0.66 11.37
CA GLU A 38 9.14 -0.61 11.52
C GLU A 38 9.87 -1.45 10.44
N THR A 39 9.15 -2.30 9.73
CA THR A 39 9.72 -3.16 8.68
C THR A 39 10.11 -2.36 7.43
N SER A 40 11.24 -2.75 6.82
CA SER A 40 11.74 -2.11 5.59
C SER A 40 10.80 -2.28 4.40
N VAL A 41 11.03 -1.49 3.36
CA VAL A 41 10.22 -1.48 2.14
C VAL A 41 11.07 -1.95 0.97
N ALA A 42 10.56 -2.91 0.18
CA ALA A 42 11.20 -3.40 -1.04
C ALA A 42 11.10 -2.40 -2.21
N GLY A 43 10.07 -1.56 -2.20
CA GLY A 43 9.86 -0.52 -3.19
C GLY A 43 8.47 0.10 -3.10
N PHE A 44 8.12 0.86 -4.12
CA PHE A 44 6.84 1.58 -4.20
C PHE A 44 6.15 1.27 -5.52
N ILE A 45 4.82 1.24 -5.48
CA ILE A 45 3.95 1.11 -6.65
C ILE A 45 2.89 2.20 -6.63
N VAL A 46 2.39 2.57 -7.81
CA VAL A 46 1.26 3.51 -7.92
C VAL A 46 0.04 2.75 -8.40
N VAL A 47 -1.10 2.93 -7.74
CA VAL A 47 -2.38 2.42 -8.25
C VAL A 47 -2.84 3.30 -9.41
N THR A 48 -2.92 2.75 -10.61
CA THR A 48 -3.39 3.48 -11.80
C THR A 48 -4.84 3.16 -12.17
N GLY A 49 -5.43 2.12 -11.55
CA GLY A 49 -6.82 1.76 -11.75
C GLY A 49 -7.31 0.74 -10.72
N VAL A 50 -8.60 0.80 -10.41
CA VAL A 50 -9.27 -0.10 -9.46
C VAL A 50 -10.50 -0.69 -10.14
N ASP A 51 -10.54 -2.01 -10.25
CA ASP A 51 -11.70 -2.76 -10.73
C ASP A 51 -12.32 -3.53 -9.56
N LEU A 52 -13.46 -3.03 -9.08
CA LEU A 52 -14.16 -3.61 -7.93
C LEU A 52 -14.94 -4.88 -8.29
N GLU A 53 -15.35 -5.05 -9.55
CA GLU A 53 -16.08 -6.24 -10.00
C GLU A 53 -15.13 -7.43 -10.09
N ARG A 54 -13.95 -7.20 -10.65
CA ARG A 54 -12.90 -8.23 -10.77
C ARG A 54 -12.01 -8.33 -9.54
N GLN A 55 -12.17 -7.43 -8.57
CA GLN A 55 -11.34 -7.30 -7.36
C GLN A 55 -9.83 -7.24 -7.68
N VAL A 56 -9.46 -6.41 -8.66
CA VAL A 56 -8.05 -6.23 -9.05
C VAL A 56 -7.65 -4.76 -9.10
N PHE A 57 -6.38 -4.53 -8.77
CA PHE A 57 -5.72 -3.25 -9.00
C PHE A 57 -4.87 -3.32 -10.26
N THR A 58 -4.90 -2.25 -11.05
CA THR A 58 -3.87 -1.97 -12.06
C THR A 58 -2.84 -1.07 -11.42
N VAL A 59 -1.57 -1.46 -11.49
CA VAL A 59 -0.48 -0.75 -10.82
C VAL A 59 0.67 -0.45 -11.77
N LEU A 60 1.32 0.69 -11.57
CA LEU A 60 2.64 1.00 -12.10
C LEU A 60 3.69 0.44 -11.14
N SER A 61 4.54 -0.48 -11.63
CA SER A 61 5.59 -1.14 -10.85
C SER A 61 6.94 -1.01 -11.54
N PRO A 62 8.02 -0.64 -10.82
CA PRO A 62 9.38 -0.65 -11.37
C PRO A 62 9.89 -2.05 -11.72
N ALA A 63 9.44 -3.08 -10.98
CA ALA A 63 9.84 -4.47 -11.18
C ALA A 63 8.80 -5.25 -12.00
N PRO A 64 9.23 -6.22 -12.83
CA PRO A 64 8.32 -7.12 -13.52
C PRO A 64 7.55 -8.01 -12.53
N ARG A 65 6.41 -8.55 -12.97
CA ARG A 65 5.53 -9.40 -12.14
C ARG A 65 6.21 -10.74 -11.79
N PRO A 66 5.87 -11.37 -10.65
CA PRO A 66 4.94 -10.90 -9.62
C PRO A 66 5.57 -9.85 -8.68
N LEU A 67 4.74 -9.13 -7.92
CA LEU A 67 5.23 -8.28 -6.84
C LEU A 67 5.96 -9.15 -5.80
N PRO A 68 7.10 -8.69 -5.25
CA PRO A 68 7.93 -9.49 -4.36
C PRO A 68 7.28 -9.78 -3.00
N LYS A 69 6.35 -8.93 -2.55
CA LYS A 69 5.65 -9.02 -1.26
C LYS A 69 4.20 -8.56 -1.40
N ASN A 70 3.36 -8.94 -0.44
CA ASN A 70 1.91 -8.72 -0.44
C ASN A 70 1.40 -7.77 0.67
N PHE A 71 2.27 -7.31 1.57
CA PHE A 71 1.93 -6.28 2.55
C PHE A 71 2.10 -4.89 1.94
N LEU A 72 0.99 -4.19 1.76
CA LEU A 72 0.93 -2.87 1.14
C LEU A 72 0.45 -1.83 2.14
N LEU A 73 1.20 -0.74 2.30
CA LEU A 73 0.76 0.42 3.09
C LEU A 73 0.40 1.57 2.14
N ILE A 74 -0.78 2.14 2.34
CA ILE A 74 -1.22 3.32 1.57
C ILE A 74 -0.52 4.57 2.08
N MET A 75 -0.09 5.42 1.15
CA MET A 75 0.55 6.70 1.44
C MET A 75 -0.34 7.85 0.96
N ASP A 76 -0.30 8.99 1.64
CA ASP A 76 -1.03 10.20 1.19
C ASP A 76 -0.44 10.84 -0.07
N ILE A 77 0.73 10.36 -0.50
CA ILE A 77 1.39 10.78 -1.74
C ILE A 77 0.60 10.25 -2.93
N ARG A 78 0.25 11.14 -3.84
CA ARG A 78 -0.42 10.81 -5.10
C ARG A 78 0.47 11.08 -6.29
N PHE A 79 0.42 10.17 -7.27
CA PHE A 79 1.07 10.31 -8.57
C PHE A 79 0.03 10.12 -9.67
N MET A 80 -0.15 11.16 -10.49
CA MET A 80 -0.94 11.10 -11.71
C MET A 80 0.01 11.22 -12.89
N ASP A 81 0.06 10.18 -13.72
CA ASP A 81 0.86 10.20 -14.95
C ASP A 81 0.21 11.19 -15.92
N LEU A 82 0.89 12.32 -16.16
CA LEU A 82 0.48 13.30 -17.15
C LEU A 82 0.96 12.80 -18.51
N LYS A 83 0.04 12.28 -19.31
CA LYS A 83 0.27 12.06 -20.73
C LYS A 83 0.26 13.36 -21.51
#